data_AF-A0A8K0M2B0-F1
#
_entry.id   AF-A0A8K0M2B0-F1
#
_cell.length_a   1.000
_cell.length_b   1.000
_cell.length_c   1.000
_cell.angle_alpha   90.00
_cell.angle_beta   90.00
_cell.angle_gamma   90.00
#
_symmetry.space_group_name_H-M   'P 1'
#
loop_
_entity.id
_entity.type
_entity.pdbx_description
1 polymer ?
#
loop_
_entity_poly.entity_id
_entity_poly.type
_entity_poly.pdbx_seq_one_letter_code
_entity_poly.pdbx_strand_id
1 'polypeptide(L)'
;MPATQENKMNRSSTGLLRMTDDDRPFSRDLEDLFSTLIVSLMPFSAHRVWFTKVEYTFLSEDAIQNLGSLKFSQSNRMPNPKDPTRIVTTTTTTTFSMSKDMGRSLCQLFLNARFIESADGKSEQQYTMRGTVWQLTPKGIVILERFCSKSGVQLKQLGELTNLFSIQLITLERDAETDKLFQDESIVQVIFSRFAGAKGQGSQSPPGTGESSFSGDQKSSPGVKVAAERRVNGRLYLNTFTGKAGLDWLMENSTTIDWQEAIEVASLFVRHNLVEQVLQDQDLPSPSDPKLFQPSKGALYRITSRGKSPVSSNPSRSGSQNKREAASQHYNSKDSNTHRLDKILSDPTLRLLFRENLREMHCEENLSFYLEVDGFIRNCKAATRNLQQSTDEASSDKAKDLLALSYGIYNAYLAPGSPRELNIHHQLRKSLASRMTKVAAEDNTIAEVLREVTSLFEDAQSAVFKLMTSDSVPKFLQNPKHAFQIANAGLH
;
A
#
# COMPACT_ATOMS: atom_id res chain seq x y z
N MET A 1 25.63 -18.61 25.08
CA MET A 1 24.57 -17.61 25.30
C MET A 1 25.23 -16.25 25.49
N PRO A 2 25.41 -15.44 24.45
CA PRO A 2 25.66 -14.01 24.60
C PRO A 2 24.33 -13.25 24.53
N ALA A 3 24.13 -12.32 25.45
CA ALA A 3 22.93 -11.49 25.55
C ALA A 3 22.76 -10.62 24.30
N THR A 4 21.60 -10.74 23.65
CA THR A 4 21.11 -9.80 22.64
C THR A 4 20.88 -8.45 23.31
N GLN A 5 21.74 -7.46 23.03
CA GLN A 5 21.45 -6.06 23.32
C GLN A 5 20.25 -5.64 22.46
N GLU A 6 19.09 -5.49 23.09
CA GLU A 6 17.95 -4.79 22.50
C GLU A 6 18.35 -3.35 22.22
N ASN A 7 18.50 -3.05 20.93
CA ASN A 7 18.85 -1.73 20.44
C ASN A 7 17.58 -0.85 20.51
N LYS A 8 17.26 -0.39 21.72
CA LYS A 8 16.08 0.44 21.99
C LYS A 8 16.24 1.77 21.24
N MET A 9 15.40 2.00 20.23
CA MET A 9 15.41 3.25 19.48
C MET A 9 15.00 4.39 20.44
N ASN A 10 15.92 5.30 20.74
CA ASN A 10 15.67 6.41 21.68
C ASN A 10 14.48 7.27 21.19
N ARG A 11 13.47 7.40 22.04
CA ARG A 11 12.23 8.20 21.83
C ARG A 11 12.45 9.70 21.57
N SER A 12 13.69 10.18 21.60
CA SER A 12 14.03 11.59 21.38
C SER A 12 14.13 12.00 19.91
N SER A 13 14.00 11.04 18.96
CA SER A 13 14.05 11.28 17.50
C SER A 13 12.68 11.18 16.81
N THR A 14 11.60 11.27 17.58
CA THR A 14 10.21 10.85 17.29
C THR A 14 9.43 11.66 16.24
N GLY A 15 10.01 12.69 15.64
CA GLY A 15 9.29 13.53 14.67
C GLY A 15 9.05 12.86 13.30
N LEU A 16 9.79 11.80 12.95
CA LEU A 16 9.84 11.28 11.58
C LEU A 16 9.20 9.90 11.38
N LEU A 17 9.16 9.07 12.42
CA LEU A 17 8.63 7.70 12.34
C LEU A 17 7.72 7.42 13.53
N ARG A 18 6.43 7.24 13.26
CA ARG A 18 5.53 6.69 14.27
C ARG A 18 5.84 5.20 14.46
N MET A 19 5.72 4.76 15.71
CA MET A 19 5.90 3.36 16.09
C MET A 19 4.55 2.80 16.55
N THR A 20 4.29 1.56 16.18
CA THR A 20 3.19 0.75 16.69
C THR A 20 3.48 0.29 18.12
N ASP A 21 2.48 -0.31 18.79
CA ASP A 21 2.62 -0.85 20.14
C ASP A 21 3.71 -1.92 20.25
N ASP A 22 4.01 -2.60 19.14
CA ASP A 22 5.02 -3.66 19.04
C ASP A 22 6.41 -3.11 18.60
N ASP A 23 6.66 -1.80 18.77
CA ASP A 23 7.89 -1.08 18.38
C ASP A 23 8.25 -1.16 16.87
N ARG A 24 7.32 -1.63 16.03
CA ARG A 24 7.46 -1.63 14.57
C ARG A 24 7.10 -0.24 14.01
N PRO A 25 7.87 0.33 13.07
CA PRO A 25 7.51 1.60 12.42
C PRO A 25 6.24 1.44 11.60
N PHE A 26 5.47 2.52 11.49
CA PHE A 26 4.31 2.58 10.59
C PHE A 26 4.76 2.35 9.14
N SER A 27 4.04 1.50 8.39
CA SER A 27 4.41 1.13 7.02
C SER A 27 4.61 2.36 6.12
N ARG A 28 3.66 3.29 6.16
CA ARG A 28 3.69 4.52 5.35
C ARG A 28 4.88 5.42 5.69
N ASP A 29 5.20 5.57 6.97
CA ASP A 29 6.28 6.44 7.42
C ASP A 29 7.65 5.84 7.01
N LEU A 30 7.79 4.52 7.08
CA LEU A 30 8.99 3.80 6.61
C LEU A 30 9.16 3.91 5.08
N GLU A 31 8.08 3.75 4.32
CA GLU A 31 8.05 3.89 2.86
C GLU A 31 8.39 5.32 2.40
N ASP A 32 7.81 6.34 3.05
CA ASP A 32 8.07 7.75 2.74
C ASP A 32 9.53 8.12 3.10
N LEU A 33 10.07 7.60 4.22
CA LEU A 33 11.47 7.81 4.60
C LEU A 33 12.46 7.13 3.65
N PHE A 34 12.20 5.87 3.29
CA PHE A 34 12.97 5.14 2.29
C PHE A 34 13.02 5.92 0.98
N SER A 35 11.85 6.35 0.48
CA SER A 35 11.75 7.06 -0.79
C SER A 35 12.48 8.41 -0.74
N THR A 36 12.41 9.12 0.40
CA THR A 36 13.15 10.37 0.61
C THR A 36 14.67 10.15 0.51
N LEU A 37 15.19 9.10 1.15
CA LEU A 37 16.60 8.73 1.02
C LEU A 37 16.96 8.47 -0.44
N ILE A 38 16.19 7.64 -1.13
CA ILE A 38 16.49 7.29 -2.52
C ILE A 38 16.46 8.50 -3.45
N VAL A 39 15.45 9.36 -3.34
CA VAL A 39 15.38 10.62 -4.11
C VAL A 39 16.63 11.49 -3.87
N SER A 40 17.12 11.54 -2.63
CA SER A 40 18.31 12.33 -2.28
C SER A 40 19.64 11.70 -2.74
N LEU A 41 19.67 10.40 -2.99
CA LEU A 41 20.82 9.67 -3.54
C LEU A 41 20.84 9.69 -5.07
N MET A 42 19.73 10.02 -5.73
CA MET A 42 19.67 10.10 -7.18
C MET A 42 20.36 11.37 -7.72
N PRO A 43 21.03 11.29 -8.89
CA PRO A 43 21.08 10.14 -9.79
C PRO A 43 22.02 9.02 -9.31
N PHE A 44 21.58 7.77 -9.48
CA PHE A 44 22.41 6.62 -9.16
C PHE A 44 23.57 6.47 -10.14
N SER A 45 24.66 5.89 -9.62
CA SER A 45 25.88 5.60 -10.36
C SER A 45 26.01 4.10 -10.64
N ALA A 46 26.91 3.76 -11.54
CA ALA A 46 27.25 2.37 -11.82
C ALA A 46 28.47 1.95 -11.00
N HIS A 47 28.39 0.81 -10.35
CA HIS A 47 29.48 0.25 -9.55
C HIS A 47 29.90 -1.12 -10.09
N ARG A 48 31.18 -1.45 -9.92
CA ARG A 48 31.72 -2.76 -10.30
C ARG A 48 31.65 -3.69 -9.10
N VAL A 49 30.96 -4.81 -9.27
CA VAL A 49 30.80 -5.85 -8.25
C VAL A 49 31.40 -7.14 -8.80
N TRP A 50 32.45 -7.63 -8.14
CA TRP A 50 33.31 -8.71 -8.63
C TRP A 50 33.88 -8.39 -10.02
N PHE A 51 33.23 -8.83 -11.09
CA PHE A 51 33.64 -8.61 -12.48
C PHE A 51 32.55 -7.97 -13.35
N THR A 52 31.38 -7.67 -12.78
CA THR A 52 30.22 -7.15 -13.50
C THR A 52 29.99 -5.69 -13.13
N LYS A 53 29.72 -4.85 -14.11
CA LYS A 53 29.25 -3.48 -13.90
C LYS A 53 27.74 -3.53 -13.69
N VAL A 54 27.26 -3.05 -12.55
CA VAL A 54 25.83 -2.98 -12.22
C VAL A 54 25.41 -1.51 -12.22
N GLU A 55 24.42 -1.19 -13.06
CA GLU A 55 23.84 0.15 -13.19
C GLU A 55 22.83 0.42 -12.07
N TYR A 56 22.51 1.70 -11.82
CA TYR A 56 21.52 2.13 -10.83
C TYR A 56 21.78 1.63 -9.39
N THR A 57 23.02 1.79 -8.93
CA THR A 57 23.46 1.33 -7.60
C THR A 57 23.93 2.48 -6.71
N PHE A 58 24.00 2.21 -5.39
CA PHE A 58 24.56 3.12 -4.39
C PHE A 58 25.41 2.37 -3.36
N LEU A 59 26.34 3.06 -2.69
CA LEU A 59 27.21 2.48 -1.67
C LEU A 59 26.61 2.56 -0.27
N SER A 60 27.05 1.65 0.59
CA SER A 60 26.57 1.56 1.97
C SER A 60 26.81 2.85 2.76
N GLU A 61 28.02 3.38 2.62
CA GLU A 61 28.51 4.60 3.24
C GLU A 61 27.78 5.85 2.77
N ASP A 62 27.42 5.92 1.48
CA ASP A 62 26.72 7.07 0.89
C ASP A 62 25.32 7.20 1.48
N ALA A 63 24.60 6.09 1.60
CA ALA A 63 23.28 6.07 2.23
C ALA A 63 23.35 6.49 3.70
N ILE A 64 24.31 5.97 4.47
CA ILE A 64 24.49 6.35 5.89
C ILE A 64 24.88 7.83 6.03
N GLN A 65 25.78 8.31 5.17
CA GLN A 65 26.21 9.71 5.18
C GLN A 65 25.05 10.65 4.83
N ASN A 66 24.25 10.29 3.83
CA ASN A 66 23.09 11.06 3.42
C ASN A 66 22.04 11.10 4.54
N LEU A 67 21.73 9.96 5.15
CA LEU A 67 20.85 9.88 6.31
C LEU A 67 21.29 10.81 7.44
N GLY A 68 22.59 10.96 7.69
CA GLY A 68 23.13 11.89 8.68
C GLY A 68 22.76 13.37 8.48
N SER A 69 22.39 13.77 7.26
CA SER A 69 21.92 15.11 6.91
C SER A 69 20.82 15.05 5.84
N LEU A 70 19.80 14.22 6.07
CA LEU A 70 18.75 13.97 5.11
C LEU A 70 17.92 15.23 4.86
N LYS A 71 17.86 15.68 3.60
CA LYS A 71 17.07 16.85 3.20
C LYS A 71 15.79 16.40 2.53
N PHE A 72 14.67 16.70 3.15
CA PHE A 72 13.35 16.53 2.55
C PHE A 72 12.82 17.87 2.07
N SER A 73 12.59 18.01 0.76
CA SER A 73 12.04 19.23 0.16
C SER A 73 10.59 19.02 -0.23
N GLN A 74 9.70 19.78 0.39
CA GLN A 74 8.28 19.80 0.06
C GLN A 74 7.93 21.10 -0.67
N SER A 75 7.19 20.99 -1.78
CA SER A 75 6.73 22.14 -2.55
C SER A 75 5.31 22.54 -2.14
N ASN A 76 5.16 23.73 -1.55
CA ASN A 76 3.89 24.32 -1.16
C ASN A 76 3.47 25.36 -2.18
N ARG A 77 2.31 25.18 -2.81
CA ARG A 77 1.74 26.03 -3.85
C ARG A 77 0.60 26.84 -3.24
N MET A 78 0.78 28.15 -3.14
CA MET A 78 -0.24 29.06 -2.63
C MET A 78 -0.51 30.19 -3.64
N PRO A 79 -1.78 30.59 -3.86
CA PRO A 79 -2.07 31.81 -4.59
C PRO A 79 -1.42 33.03 -3.91
N ASN A 80 -0.89 33.95 -4.70
CA ASN A 80 -0.29 35.17 -4.18
C ASN A 80 -1.37 36.01 -3.46
N PRO A 81 -1.16 36.42 -2.20
CA PRO A 81 -2.13 37.23 -1.45
C PRO A 81 -2.53 38.55 -2.13
N LYS A 82 -1.62 39.14 -2.93
CA LYS A 82 -1.83 40.41 -3.64
C LYS A 82 -2.39 40.23 -5.05
N ASP A 83 -2.22 39.05 -5.64
CA ASP A 83 -2.69 38.70 -6.99
C ASP A 83 -3.09 37.22 -7.05
N PRO A 84 -4.37 36.90 -6.81
CA PRO A 84 -4.85 35.51 -6.76
C PRO A 84 -4.68 34.72 -8.07
N THR A 85 -4.37 35.38 -9.20
CA THR A 85 -4.12 34.71 -10.47
C THR A 85 -2.70 34.13 -10.57
N ARG A 86 -1.78 34.61 -9.72
CA ARG A 86 -0.40 34.15 -9.68
C ARG A 86 -0.18 33.12 -8.58
N ILE A 87 0.40 31.98 -8.92
CA ILE A 87 0.76 30.93 -7.95
C ILE A 87 2.20 31.18 -7.46
N VAL A 88 2.38 31.19 -6.14
CA VAL A 88 3.68 31.22 -5.46
C VAL A 88 3.99 29.80 -4.99
N THR A 89 5.12 29.27 -5.45
CA THR A 89 5.64 27.98 -4.98
C THR A 89 6.73 28.23 -3.94
N THR A 90 6.44 27.90 -2.69
CA THR A 90 7.39 27.92 -1.58
C THR A 90 7.93 26.51 -1.37
N THR A 91 9.23 26.31 -1.56
CA THR A 91 9.88 25.03 -1.25
C THR A 91 10.40 25.05 0.18
N THR A 92 9.79 24.26 1.06
CA THR A 92 10.26 24.07 2.43
C THR A 92 11.20 22.86 2.45
N THR A 93 12.47 23.08 2.80
CA THR A 93 13.44 21.99 2.98
C THR A 93 13.65 21.73 4.47
N THR A 94 13.14 20.61 4.96
CA THR A 94 13.40 20.12 6.31
C THR A 94 14.64 19.24 6.29
N THR A 95 15.63 19.57 7.11
CA THR A 95 16.85 18.77 7.26
C THR A 95 16.75 17.94 8.52
N PHE A 96 16.76 16.62 8.38
CA PHE A 96 16.86 15.67 9.49
C PHE A 96 18.32 15.31 9.70
N SER A 97 18.71 15.13 10.96
CA SER A 97 20.04 14.64 11.30
C SER A 97 19.93 13.43 12.20
N MET A 98 20.73 12.41 11.91
CA MET A 98 20.77 11.18 12.68
C MET A 98 22.20 10.66 12.82
N SER A 99 22.46 9.88 13.86
CA SER A 99 23.76 9.24 14.04
C SER A 99 23.98 8.14 12.99
N LYS A 100 25.25 7.76 12.77
CA LYS A 100 25.59 6.67 11.82
C LYS A 100 24.95 5.35 12.21
N ASP A 101 24.87 5.06 13.51
CA ASP A 101 24.25 3.82 14.01
C ASP A 101 22.73 3.80 13.79
N MET A 102 22.08 4.96 13.94
CA MET A 102 20.67 5.11 13.60
C MET A 102 20.46 4.97 12.09
N GLY A 103 21.31 5.61 11.27
CA GLY A 103 21.28 5.46 9.81
C GLY A 103 21.43 4.01 9.36
N ARG A 104 22.37 3.25 9.95
CA ARG A 104 22.52 1.81 9.70
C ARG A 104 21.27 1.03 10.09
N SER A 105 20.69 1.33 11.25
CA SER A 105 19.48 0.65 11.73
C SER A 105 18.30 0.88 10.79
N LEU A 106 18.16 2.08 10.23
CA LEU A 106 17.15 2.38 9.20
C LEU A 106 17.42 1.63 7.90
N CYS A 107 18.68 1.60 7.42
CA CYS A 107 19.02 0.81 6.25
C CYS A 107 18.76 -0.70 6.46
N GLN A 108 18.96 -1.20 7.69
CA GLN A 108 18.59 -2.56 8.05
C GLN A 108 17.08 -2.79 7.93
N LEU A 109 16.25 -1.82 8.36
CA LEU A 109 14.80 -1.91 8.18
C LEU A 109 14.42 -1.93 6.69
N PHE A 110 15.06 -1.12 5.84
CA PHE A 110 14.82 -1.14 4.39
C PHE A 110 15.21 -2.48 3.75
N LEU A 111 16.30 -3.09 4.23
CA LEU A 111 16.73 -4.43 3.81
C LEU A 111 15.72 -5.50 4.25
N ASN A 112 15.29 -5.48 5.51
CA ASN A 112 14.30 -6.41 6.06
C ASN A 112 12.96 -6.31 5.32
N ALA A 113 12.52 -5.08 5.02
CA ALA A 113 11.32 -4.80 4.26
C ALA A 113 11.42 -5.16 2.76
N ARG A 114 12.57 -5.66 2.31
CA ARG A 114 12.87 -5.99 0.91
C ARG A 114 12.73 -4.80 -0.03
N PHE A 115 13.13 -3.61 0.40
CA PHE A 115 13.17 -2.44 -0.49
C PHE A 115 14.47 -2.39 -1.30
N ILE A 116 15.57 -2.87 -0.70
CA ILE A 116 16.90 -2.94 -1.31
C ILE A 116 17.46 -4.36 -1.23
N GLU A 117 18.41 -4.66 -2.11
CA GLU A 117 19.16 -5.91 -2.11
C GLU A 117 20.61 -5.69 -2.53
N SER A 118 21.48 -6.65 -2.21
CA SER A 118 22.89 -6.59 -2.60
C SER A 118 23.03 -6.76 -4.11
N ALA A 119 23.80 -5.88 -4.75
CA ALA A 119 24.08 -5.95 -6.18
C ALA A 119 24.97 -7.16 -6.56
N ASP A 120 25.55 -7.86 -5.58
CA ASP A 120 26.32 -9.10 -5.82
C ASP A 120 25.43 -10.35 -5.94
N GLY A 121 24.11 -10.20 -5.79
CA GLY A 121 23.12 -11.27 -5.89
C GLY A 121 23.07 -12.19 -4.67
N LYS A 122 23.85 -11.93 -3.61
CA LYS A 122 23.76 -12.67 -2.37
C LYS A 122 22.67 -12.09 -1.48
N SER A 123 21.94 -12.98 -0.81
CA SER A 123 20.97 -12.58 0.20
C SER A 123 21.70 -12.18 1.49
N GLU A 124 22.21 -10.96 1.53
CA GLU A 124 22.73 -10.36 2.75
C GLU A 124 21.61 -10.19 3.78
N GLN A 125 21.87 -10.67 5.00
CA GLN A 125 20.92 -10.54 6.11
C GLN A 125 21.15 -9.26 6.91
N GLN A 126 22.37 -8.72 6.85
CA GLN A 126 22.76 -7.57 7.64
C GLN A 126 23.29 -6.45 6.76
N TYR A 127 22.83 -5.23 7.01
CA TYR A 127 23.36 -4.05 6.37
C TYR A 127 24.76 -3.75 6.93
N THR A 128 25.75 -3.71 6.03
CA THR A 128 27.13 -3.38 6.33
C THR A 128 27.31 -1.86 6.30
N MET A 129 28.23 -1.34 7.11
CA MET A 129 28.46 0.11 7.18
C MET A 129 29.25 0.65 5.98
N ARG A 130 29.97 -0.20 5.24
CA ARG A 130 30.86 0.18 4.14
C ARG A 130 31.03 -0.96 3.13
N GLY A 131 31.28 -0.59 1.88
CA GLY A 131 31.85 -1.48 0.85
C GLY A 131 30.86 -2.41 0.15
N THR A 132 29.65 -2.60 0.69
CA THR A 132 28.57 -3.28 -0.04
C THR A 132 27.90 -2.31 -1.00
N VAL A 133 27.67 -2.78 -2.22
CA VAL A 133 26.93 -2.10 -3.28
C VAL A 133 25.48 -2.58 -3.25
N TRP A 134 24.55 -1.65 -3.18
CA TRP A 134 23.12 -1.93 -3.10
C TRP A 134 22.38 -1.47 -4.35
N GLN A 135 21.29 -2.17 -4.66
CA GLN A 135 20.33 -1.80 -5.69
C GLN A 135 18.90 -1.86 -5.13
N LEU A 136 17.98 -1.20 -5.82
CA LEU A 136 16.56 -1.28 -5.48
C LEU A 136 15.98 -2.62 -5.95
N THR A 137 15.14 -3.21 -5.11
CA THR A 137 14.27 -4.32 -5.54
C THR A 137 13.11 -3.78 -6.39
N PRO A 138 12.40 -4.63 -7.16
CA PRO A 138 11.16 -4.23 -7.83
C PRO A 138 10.11 -3.61 -6.88
N LYS A 139 10.02 -4.11 -5.64
CA LYS A 139 9.15 -3.55 -4.59
C LYS A 139 9.58 -2.14 -4.19
N GLY A 140 10.88 -1.94 -3.94
CA GLY A 140 11.44 -0.62 -3.63
C GLY A 140 11.20 0.39 -4.75
N ILE A 141 11.27 -0.04 -6.01
CA ILE A 141 11.00 0.82 -7.17
C ILE A 141 9.52 1.25 -7.20
N VAL A 142 8.57 0.34 -6.98
CA VAL A 142 7.14 0.70 -6.95
C VAL A 142 6.81 1.63 -5.78
N ILE A 143 7.43 1.43 -4.62
CA ILE A 143 7.26 2.33 -3.47
C ILE A 143 7.80 3.74 -3.81
N LEU A 144 9.00 3.81 -4.38
CA LEU A 144 9.60 5.06 -4.83
C LEU A 144 8.74 5.77 -5.90
N GLU A 145 8.20 5.01 -6.85
CA GLU A 145 7.30 5.53 -7.89
C GLU A 145 6.07 6.18 -7.26
N ARG A 146 5.37 5.45 -6.38
CA ARG A 146 4.20 5.96 -5.65
C ARG A 146 4.53 7.23 -4.87
N PHE A 147 5.68 7.26 -4.20
CA PHE A 147 6.13 8.43 -3.47
C PHE A 147 6.40 9.63 -4.39
N CYS A 148 7.07 9.42 -5.52
CA CYS A 148 7.36 10.48 -6.47
C CYS A 148 6.08 11.03 -7.11
N SER A 149 5.14 10.17 -7.48
CA SER A 149 3.80 10.55 -7.96
C SER A 149 3.02 11.33 -6.90
N LYS A 150 3.10 10.95 -5.62
CA LYS A 150 2.46 11.65 -4.50
C LYS A 150 3.09 13.01 -4.21
N SER A 151 4.41 13.11 -4.29
CA SER A 151 5.18 14.32 -3.95
C SER A 151 5.38 15.27 -5.14
N GLY A 152 5.04 14.83 -6.37
CA GLY A 152 5.26 15.59 -7.59
C GLY A 152 6.72 15.70 -8.00
N VAL A 153 7.55 14.75 -7.57
CA VAL A 153 8.98 14.71 -7.87
C VAL A 153 9.16 14.03 -9.22
N GLN A 154 9.78 14.72 -10.19
CA GLN A 154 10.06 14.17 -11.52
C GLN A 154 11.55 13.83 -11.64
N LEU A 155 11.86 12.54 -11.81
CA LEU A 155 13.22 12.03 -11.96
C LEU A 155 13.33 11.20 -13.23
N LYS A 156 14.27 11.54 -14.12
CA LYS A 156 14.45 10.82 -15.40
C LYS A 156 14.78 9.34 -15.20
N GLN A 157 15.73 9.02 -14.31
CA GLN A 157 16.13 7.64 -14.00
C GLN A 157 15.00 6.80 -13.39
N LEU A 158 13.98 7.41 -12.78
CA LEU A 158 12.82 6.67 -12.27
C LEU A 158 11.99 6.08 -13.42
N GLY A 159 11.82 6.82 -14.52
CA GLY A 159 11.15 6.31 -15.72
C GLY A 159 11.90 5.12 -16.34
N GLU A 160 13.23 5.12 -16.28
CA GLU A 160 14.05 4.00 -16.74
C GLU A 160 13.87 2.77 -15.83
N LEU A 161 13.96 2.96 -14.51
CA LEU A 161 13.81 1.89 -13.52
C LEU A 161 12.41 1.24 -13.55
N THR A 162 11.35 2.02 -13.65
CA THR A 162 9.96 1.53 -13.72
C THR A 162 9.70 0.72 -14.99
N ASN A 163 10.31 1.11 -16.12
CA ASN A 163 10.24 0.35 -17.37
C ASN A 163 10.98 -0.99 -17.29
N LEU A 164 12.11 -1.04 -16.57
CA LEU A 164 12.89 -2.26 -16.36
C LEU A 164 12.19 -3.25 -15.41
N PHE A 165 11.52 -2.74 -14.37
CA PHE A 165 10.94 -3.54 -13.29
C PHE A 165 9.48 -3.18 -13.09
N SER A 166 8.58 -3.92 -13.75
CA SER A 166 7.13 -3.71 -13.62
C SER A 166 6.52 -4.87 -12.84
N ILE A 167 6.15 -4.59 -11.58
CA ILE A 167 5.40 -5.52 -10.73
C ILE A 167 4.10 -4.89 -10.25
N GLN A 168 3.07 -5.71 -10.07
CA GLN A 168 1.83 -5.27 -9.42
C GLN A 168 1.95 -5.51 -7.91
N LEU A 169 2.40 -4.50 -7.17
CA LEU A 169 2.49 -4.58 -5.71
C LEU A 169 1.08 -4.50 -5.08
N ILE A 170 0.74 -5.48 -4.25
CA ILE A 170 -0.52 -5.55 -3.51
C ILE A 170 -0.45 -4.58 -2.34
N THR A 171 -1.36 -3.61 -2.33
CA THR A 171 -1.51 -2.69 -1.21
C THR A 171 -2.44 -3.33 -0.19
N LEU A 172 -1.89 -3.70 0.96
CA LEU A 172 -2.68 -4.29 2.04
C LEU A 172 -3.48 -3.19 2.75
N GLU A 173 -4.76 -3.46 3.02
CA GLU A 173 -5.61 -2.58 3.82
C GLU A 173 -5.14 -2.61 5.28
N ARG A 174 -4.93 -1.43 5.85
CA ARG A 174 -4.43 -1.21 7.21
C ARG A 174 -5.33 -0.25 7.95
N ASP A 175 -5.44 -0.43 9.25
CA ASP A 175 -6.01 0.58 10.13
C ASP A 175 -5.08 1.80 10.23
N ALA A 176 -5.63 3.01 10.10
CA ALA A 176 -4.83 4.23 10.00
C ALA A 176 -4.19 4.67 11.33
N GLU A 177 -4.75 4.22 12.46
CA GLU A 177 -4.30 4.60 13.81
C GLU A 177 -3.35 3.58 14.40
N THR A 178 -3.56 2.28 14.13
CA THR A 178 -2.79 1.18 14.71
C THR A 178 -1.82 0.51 13.74
N ASP A 179 -1.92 0.80 12.44
CA ASP A 179 -1.14 0.18 11.35
C ASP A 179 -1.31 -1.36 11.24
N LYS A 180 -2.34 -1.92 11.90
CA LYS A 180 -2.67 -3.35 11.85
C LYS A 180 -3.41 -3.71 10.57
N LEU A 181 -3.16 -4.92 10.08
CA LEU A 181 -3.80 -5.46 8.88
C LEU A 181 -5.24 -5.89 9.17
N PHE A 182 -6.15 -5.65 8.23
CA PHE A 182 -7.49 -6.23 8.29
C PHE A 182 -7.43 -7.74 8.03
N GLN A 183 -8.10 -8.52 8.88
CA GLN A 183 -8.05 -9.99 8.88
C GLN A 183 -9.31 -10.66 8.30
N ASP A 184 -10.21 -9.88 7.68
CA ASP A 184 -11.47 -10.40 7.15
C ASP A 184 -11.24 -11.46 6.05
N GLU A 185 -12.04 -12.53 6.10
CA GLU A 185 -11.89 -13.66 5.18
C GLU A 185 -11.89 -13.23 3.70
N SER A 186 -12.76 -12.30 3.34
CA SER A 186 -12.91 -11.80 1.97
C SER A 186 -11.63 -11.10 1.47
N ILE A 187 -10.97 -10.30 2.31
CA ILE A 187 -9.69 -9.65 1.97
C ILE A 187 -8.61 -10.71 1.80
N VAL A 188 -8.55 -11.66 2.72
CA VAL A 188 -7.58 -12.76 2.70
C VAL A 188 -7.74 -13.59 1.42
N GLN A 189 -8.98 -13.87 0.99
CA GLN A 189 -9.24 -14.54 -0.28
C GLN A 189 -8.74 -13.75 -1.49
N VAL A 190 -8.88 -12.42 -1.50
CA VAL A 190 -8.34 -11.59 -2.59
C VAL A 190 -6.82 -11.65 -2.61
N ILE A 191 -6.16 -11.48 -1.46
CA ILE A 191 -4.69 -11.61 -1.37
C ILE A 191 -4.27 -13.00 -1.84
N PHE A 192 -4.97 -14.05 -1.41
CA PHE A 192 -4.68 -15.42 -1.79
C PHE A 192 -4.85 -15.67 -3.30
N SER A 193 -5.84 -15.04 -3.94
CA SER A 193 -6.04 -15.16 -5.39
C SER A 193 -4.83 -14.64 -6.18
N ARG A 194 -4.15 -13.60 -5.68
CA ARG A 194 -2.90 -13.08 -6.24
C ARG A 194 -1.73 -14.01 -5.91
N PHE A 195 -1.70 -14.51 -4.67
CA PHE A 195 -0.70 -15.47 -4.18
C PHE A 195 -0.68 -16.76 -5.01
N ALA A 196 -1.83 -17.36 -5.30
CA ALA A 196 -1.92 -18.57 -6.11
C ALA A 196 -1.62 -18.32 -7.61
N GLY A 197 -1.78 -17.08 -8.07
CA GLY A 197 -1.56 -16.65 -9.45
C GLY A 197 -2.60 -17.16 -10.46
N ALA A 198 -2.63 -16.56 -11.64
CA ALA A 198 -3.57 -16.93 -12.71
C ALA A 198 -3.35 -18.36 -13.23
N LYS A 199 -2.12 -18.91 -13.17
CA LYS A 199 -1.82 -20.29 -13.60
C LYS A 199 -2.23 -21.38 -12.60
N GLY A 200 -2.65 -21.00 -11.38
CA GLY A 200 -3.41 -21.90 -10.49
C GLY A 200 -4.85 -22.12 -10.96
N GLN A 201 -5.31 -21.33 -11.95
CA GLN A 201 -6.63 -21.39 -12.56
C GLN A 201 -6.59 -22.28 -13.81
N GLY A 202 -6.61 -23.59 -13.61
CA GLY A 202 -7.24 -24.58 -14.52
C GLY A 202 -6.92 -24.63 -16.02
N SER A 203 -5.98 -23.87 -16.58
CA SER A 203 -5.69 -23.95 -18.02
C SER A 203 -4.52 -24.90 -18.28
N GLN A 204 -4.85 -26.17 -18.48
CA GLN A 204 -3.95 -27.11 -19.14
C GLN A 204 -3.93 -26.77 -20.63
N SER A 205 -2.86 -26.14 -21.11
CA SER A 205 -2.49 -26.25 -22.53
C SER A 205 -1.49 -27.41 -22.67
N PRO A 206 -1.67 -28.32 -23.65
CA PRO A 206 -0.77 -29.44 -23.86
C PRO A 206 0.61 -28.97 -24.33
N PRO A 207 1.68 -29.77 -24.16
CA PRO A 207 3.02 -29.42 -24.60
C PRO A 207 3.09 -29.49 -26.13
N GLY A 208 2.83 -28.37 -26.79
CA GLY A 208 3.09 -28.16 -28.21
C GLY A 208 4.49 -27.58 -28.41
N THR A 209 5.33 -28.32 -29.12
CA THR A 209 6.64 -27.92 -29.63
C THR A 209 6.56 -26.69 -30.53
N GLY A 210 7.49 -25.75 -30.33
CA GLY A 210 8.01 -24.89 -31.40
C GLY A 210 7.35 -23.52 -31.58
N GLU A 211 8.21 -22.52 -31.46
CA GLU A 211 8.21 -21.24 -32.18
C GLU A 211 7.37 -20.06 -31.65
N SER A 212 8.07 -18.93 -31.70
CA SER A 212 7.78 -17.61 -31.15
C SER A 212 6.49 -16.98 -31.65
N SER A 213 5.79 -16.29 -30.74
CA SER A 213 4.98 -15.11 -31.08
C SER A 213 4.81 -14.20 -29.87
N PHE A 214 5.39 -13.00 -29.96
CA PHE A 214 5.08 -11.85 -29.11
C PHE A 214 3.57 -11.58 -29.16
N SER A 215 2.88 -11.84 -28.07
CA SER A 215 1.52 -11.35 -27.81
C SER A 215 1.57 -10.61 -26.47
N GLY A 216 1.11 -9.34 -26.50
CA GLY A 216 1.12 -8.41 -25.37
C GLY A 216 0.10 -8.79 -24.30
N ASP A 217 0.32 -9.92 -23.65
CA ASP A 217 -0.50 -10.36 -22.53
C ASP A 217 -0.14 -9.58 -21.27
N GLN A 218 -1.19 -9.01 -20.66
CA GLN A 218 -1.20 -8.24 -19.43
C GLN A 218 -0.24 -8.87 -18.40
N LYS A 219 0.69 -8.06 -17.87
CA LYS A 219 1.66 -8.43 -16.82
C LYS A 219 0.94 -8.78 -15.51
N SER A 220 0.31 -9.96 -15.45
CA SER A 220 -0.13 -10.55 -14.18
C SER A 220 1.13 -10.89 -13.38
N SER A 221 1.27 -10.34 -12.17
CA SER A 221 2.37 -10.70 -11.27
C SER A 221 2.42 -12.23 -11.11
N PRO A 222 3.60 -12.87 -11.21
CA PRO A 222 3.71 -14.31 -11.05
C PRO A 222 3.28 -14.70 -9.64
N GLY A 223 2.36 -15.67 -9.54
CA GLY A 223 2.00 -16.28 -8.25
C GLY A 223 3.19 -16.98 -7.59
N VAL A 224 2.98 -17.45 -6.36
CA VAL A 224 3.96 -18.23 -5.61
C VAL A 224 4.45 -19.42 -6.45
N LYS A 225 5.75 -19.70 -6.36
CA LYS A 225 6.35 -20.84 -7.07
C LYS A 225 5.81 -22.14 -6.47
N VAL A 226 4.89 -22.78 -7.19
CA VAL A 226 4.30 -24.07 -6.83
C VAL A 226 4.94 -25.22 -7.61
N ALA A 227 5.23 -26.32 -6.92
CA ALA A 227 5.54 -27.60 -7.53
C ALA A 227 4.24 -28.33 -7.88
N ALA A 228 4.10 -28.69 -9.16
CA ALA A 228 2.90 -29.37 -9.68
C ALA A 228 2.66 -30.70 -8.97
N GLU A 229 3.72 -31.49 -8.76
CA GLU A 229 3.69 -32.80 -8.12
C GLU A 229 4.87 -32.94 -7.13
N ARG A 230 4.60 -33.48 -5.94
CA ARG A 230 5.62 -33.78 -4.94
C ARG A 230 5.22 -35.02 -4.13
N ARG A 231 6.12 -36.00 -4.02
CA ARG A 231 5.92 -37.17 -3.14
C ARG A 231 6.49 -36.89 -1.75
N VAL A 232 5.67 -37.07 -0.72
CA VAL A 232 6.07 -36.93 0.68
C VAL A 232 5.52 -38.13 1.45
N ASN A 233 6.38 -38.86 2.15
CA ASN A 233 6.02 -40.06 2.93
C ASN A 233 5.18 -41.07 2.12
N GLY A 234 5.56 -41.30 0.86
CA GLY A 234 4.86 -42.23 -0.04
C GLY A 234 3.53 -41.72 -0.63
N ARG A 235 3.03 -40.54 -0.22
CA ARG A 235 1.82 -39.91 -0.77
C ARG A 235 2.17 -38.83 -1.79
N LEU A 236 1.40 -38.77 -2.88
CA LEU A 236 1.52 -37.73 -3.91
C LEU A 236 0.68 -36.51 -3.50
N TYR A 237 1.31 -35.34 -3.48
CA TYR A 237 0.67 -34.05 -3.26
C TYR A 237 0.83 -33.17 -4.49
N LEU A 238 -0.23 -32.45 -4.85
CA LEU A 238 -0.25 -31.54 -5.99
C LEU A 238 -0.24 -30.09 -5.54
N ASN A 239 0.32 -29.19 -6.35
CA ASN A 239 0.33 -27.74 -6.12
C ASN A 239 0.90 -27.39 -4.74
N THR A 240 2.13 -27.83 -4.49
CA THR A 240 2.81 -27.66 -3.20
C THR A 240 3.82 -26.53 -3.24
N PHE A 241 4.01 -25.84 -2.14
CA PHE A 241 5.03 -24.80 -1.98
C PHE A 241 5.66 -24.88 -0.59
N THR A 242 6.88 -24.39 -0.44
CA THR A 242 7.57 -24.37 0.87
C THR A 242 7.14 -23.14 1.67
N GLY A 243 7.17 -23.25 3.00
CA GLY A 243 6.88 -22.12 3.89
C GLY A 243 7.70 -20.87 3.56
N LYS A 244 9.00 -21.07 3.28
CA LYS A 244 9.91 -20.01 2.86
C LYS A 244 9.49 -19.34 1.54
N ALA A 245 9.08 -20.11 0.53
CA ALA A 245 8.63 -19.55 -0.74
C ALA A 245 7.33 -18.74 -0.58
N GLY A 246 6.43 -19.18 0.30
CA GLY A 246 5.22 -18.41 0.63
C GLY A 246 5.53 -17.09 1.32
N LEU A 247 6.44 -17.11 2.31
CA LEU A 247 6.90 -15.91 2.99
C LEU A 247 7.57 -14.92 2.03
N ASP A 248 8.52 -15.40 1.21
CA ASP A 248 9.26 -14.55 0.27
C ASP A 248 8.32 -13.89 -0.73
N TRP A 249 7.34 -14.64 -1.27
CA TRP A 249 6.35 -14.06 -2.18
C TRP A 249 5.56 -12.92 -1.52
N LEU A 250 5.09 -13.10 -0.28
CA LEU A 250 4.34 -12.06 0.44
C LEU A 250 5.21 -10.82 0.68
N MET A 251 6.47 -11.01 1.09
CA MET A 251 7.40 -9.90 1.32
C MET A 251 7.74 -9.13 0.04
N GLU A 252 7.80 -9.79 -1.11
CA GLU A 252 8.18 -9.18 -2.39
C GLU A 252 6.99 -8.57 -3.16
N ASN A 253 5.79 -9.13 -3.00
CA ASN A 253 4.61 -8.77 -3.81
C ASN A 253 3.52 -8.02 -3.04
N SER A 254 3.76 -7.66 -1.78
CA SER A 254 2.83 -6.86 -0.98
C SER A 254 3.53 -5.75 -0.19
N THR A 255 2.74 -4.83 0.37
CA THR A 255 3.21 -3.75 1.24
C THR A 255 3.54 -4.21 2.68
N THR A 256 3.83 -5.49 2.91
CA THR A 256 4.35 -5.90 4.23
C THR A 256 5.74 -5.34 4.45
N ILE A 257 6.07 -4.87 5.65
CA ILE A 257 7.41 -4.31 5.93
C ILE A 257 8.25 -5.20 6.83
N ASP A 258 7.64 -6.23 7.42
CA ASP A 258 8.32 -7.20 8.27
C ASP A 258 7.87 -8.64 8.00
N TRP A 259 8.75 -9.60 8.31
CA TRP A 259 8.48 -11.02 8.12
C TRP A 259 7.39 -11.53 9.06
N GLN A 260 7.24 -10.97 10.27
CA GLN A 260 6.16 -11.37 11.19
C GLN A 260 4.79 -11.06 10.59
N GLU A 261 4.65 -9.90 9.97
CA GLU A 261 3.43 -9.48 9.29
C GLU A 261 3.10 -10.39 8.11
N ALA A 262 4.10 -10.79 7.33
CA ALA A 262 3.89 -11.76 6.26
C ALA A 262 3.51 -13.16 6.79
N ILE A 263 4.01 -13.57 7.96
CA ILE A 263 3.54 -14.79 8.64
C ILE A 263 2.10 -14.66 9.12
N GLU A 264 1.69 -13.50 9.61
CA GLU A 264 0.31 -13.24 10.02
C GLU A 264 -0.65 -13.45 8.84
N VAL A 265 -0.35 -12.85 7.68
CA VAL A 265 -1.11 -13.05 6.44
C VAL A 265 -1.10 -14.52 6.01
N ALA A 266 0.06 -15.17 6.01
CA ALA A 266 0.17 -16.58 5.63
C ALA A 266 -0.59 -17.51 6.59
N SER A 267 -0.64 -17.18 7.89
CA SER A 267 -1.39 -17.92 8.89
C SER A 267 -2.90 -17.78 8.66
N LEU A 268 -3.38 -16.63 8.16
CA LEU A 268 -4.77 -16.48 7.73
C LEU A 268 -5.10 -17.43 6.57
N PHE A 269 -4.17 -17.68 5.63
CA PHE A 269 -4.40 -18.67 4.57
C PHE A 269 -4.64 -20.08 5.13
N VAL A 270 -3.90 -20.47 6.18
CA VAL A 270 -4.09 -21.75 6.88
C VAL A 270 -5.43 -21.75 7.64
N ARG A 271 -5.71 -20.67 8.40
CA ARG A 271 -6.95 -20.54 9.20
C ARG A 271 -8.22 -20.62 8.36
N HIS A 272 -8.23 -20.01 7.18
CA HIS A 272 -9.35 -20.06 6.25
C HIS A 272 -9.34 -21.30 5.32
N ASN A 273 -8.48 -22.29 5.57
CA ASN A 273 -8.36 -23.52 4.79
C ASN A 273 -8.09 -23.27 3.29
N LEU A 274 -7.40 -22.18 2.94
CA LEU A 274 -6.95 -21.90 1.56
C LEU A 274 -5.69 -22.71 1.24
N VAL A 275 -4.87 -22.93 2.26
CA VAL A 275 -3.70 -23.83 2.22
C VAL A 275 -3.74 -24.79 3.40
N GLU A 276 -3.13 -25.94 3.22
CA GLU A 276 -3.03 -26.98 4.24
C GLU A 276 -1.57 -27.38 4.41
N GLN A 277 -1.15 -27.53 5.67
CA GLN A 277 0.19 -27.98 6.02
C GLN A 277 0.33 -29.48 5.76
N VAL A 278 1.23 -29.84 4.84
CA VAL A 278 1.52 -31.22 4.44
C VAL A 278 2.68 -31.79 5.25
N LEU A 279 3.70 -30.96 5.52
CA LEU A 279 4.88 -31.33 6.28
C LEU A 279 5.22 -30.20 7.25
N GLN A 280 5.40 -30.55 8.52
CA GLN A 280 5.94 -29.65 9.53
C GLN A 280 7.46 -29.72 9.50
N ASP A 281 8.08 -28.57 9.73
CA ASP A 281 9.50 -28.51 10.02
C ASP A 281 9.72 -28.89 11.50
N GLN A 282 10.50 -29.94 11.73
CA GLN A 282 10.80 -30.44 13.06
C GLN A 282 11.89 -29.63 13.77
N ASP A 283 12.68 -28.86 13.01
CA ASP A 283 13.74 -28.02 13.56
C ASP A 283 13.18 -26.73 14.19
N LEU A 284 11.92 -26.40 13.87
CA LEU A 284 11.20 -25.30 14.49
C LEU A 284 10.34 -25.83 15.66
N PRO A 285 10.26 -25.08 16.77
CA PRO A 285 9.35 -25.44 17.86
C PRO A 285 7.93 -25.57 17.31
N SER A 286 7.25 -26.65 17.69
CA SER A 286 5.87 -26.88 17.28
C SER A 286 5.05 -25.66 17.72
N PRO A 287 4.35 -24.98 16.80
CA PRO A 287 3.62 -23.79 17.15
C PRO A 287 2.52 -24.14 18.16
N SER A 288 2.30 -23.25 19.13
CA SER A 288 1.22 -23.40 20.12
C SER A 288 -0.16 -23.49 19.48
N ASP A 289 -0.35 -22.81 18.34
CA ASP A 289 -1.52 -22.90 17.48
C ASP A 289 -1.15 -23.65 16.18
N PRO A 290 -1.75 -24.82 15.90
CA PRO A 290 -1.48 -25.59 14.67
C PRO A 290 -1.87 -24.85 13.39
N LYS A 291 -2.59 -23.73 13.49
CA LYS A 291 -2.92 -22.85 12.35
C LYS A 291 -1.86 -21.77 12.08
N LEU A 292 -0.77 -21.73 12.85
CA LEU A 292 0.35 -20.82 12.59
C LEU A 292 1.20 -21.33 11.44
N PHE A 293 1.51 -20.42 10.52
CA PHE A 293 2.35 -20.72 9.37
C PHE A 293 3.84 -20.77 9.77
N GLN A 294 4.49 -21.90 9.45
CA GLN A 294 5.94 -22.07 9.56
C GLN A 294 6.67 -21.54 8.31
N PRO A 295 7.51 -20.48 8.43
CA PRO A 295 8.18 -19.80 7.32
C PRO A 295 9.50 -20.47 6.88
N SER A 296 9.57 -21.80 6.82
CA SER A 296 10.82 -22.52 6.59
C SER A 296 10.88 -23.27 5.26
N LYS A 297 12.08 -23.72 4.89
CA LYS A 297 12.27 -24.58 3.71
C LYS A 297 11.79 -26.02 3.97
N GLY A 298 11.81 -26.48 5.23
CA GLY A 298 11.35 -27.81 5.64
C GLY A 298 9.82 -27.92 5.73
N ALA A 299 9.13 -26.82 6.01
CA ALA A 299 7.67 -26.80 6.03
C ALA A 299 7.10 -26.83 4.61
N LEU A 300 6.14 -27.73 4.37
CA LEU A 300 5.46 -27.89 3.08
C LEU A 300 3.97 -27.63 3.20
N TYR A 301 3.43 -26.88 2.26
CA TYR A 301 2.00 -26.59 2.17
C TYR A 301 1.46 -27.01 0.81
N ARG A 302 0.17 -27.33 0.76
CA ARG A 302 -0.59 -27.53 -0.49
C ARG A 302 -1.72 -26.51 -0.59
N ILE A 303 -2.00 -26.06 -1.80
CA ILE A 303 -3.21 -25.28 -2.07
C ILE A 303 -4.41 -26.23 -2.06
N THR A 304 -5.42 -25.94 -1.23
CA THR A 304 -6.62 -26.78 -1.08
C THR A 304 -7.57 -26.62 -2.26
N SER A 305 -8.61 -27.46 -2.34
CA SER A 305 -9.70 -27.25 -3.32
C SER A 305 -10.40 -25.91 -3.12
N ARG A 306 -10.54 -25.43 -1.87
CA ARG A 306 -11.09 -24.11 -1.55
C ARG A 306 -10.19 -22.99 -2.09
N GLY A 307 -8.87 -23.11 -1.92
CA GLY A 307 -7.91 -22.15 -2.46
C GLY A 307 -7.81 -22.16 -3.99
N LYS A 308 -8.06 -23.31 -4.63
CA LYS A 308 -8.13 -23.44 -6.10
C LYS A 308 -9.47 -23.04 -6.67
N SER A 309 -10.54 -23.13 -5.89
CA SER A 309 -11.89 -22.81 -6.33
C SER A 309 -11.81 -21.41 -6.92
N PRO A 310 -12.09 -21.28 -8.22
CA PRO A 310 -12.02 -19.98 -8.82
C PRO A 310 -13.00 -19.11 -8.06
N VAL A 311 -12.50 -17.96 -7.63
CA VAL A 311 -13.31 -16.78 -7.34
C VAL A 311 -13.90 -16.28 -8.70
N SER A 312 -14.30 -17.19 -9.59
CA SER A 312 -14.58 -17.00 -11.02
C SER A 312 -15.34 -18.18 -11.68
N SER A 313 -15.59 -19.31 -10.99
CA SER A 313 -16.29 -20.45 -11.61
C SER A 313 -17.76 -20.40 -11.26
N ASN A 314 -18.57 -20.04 -12.26
CA ASN A 314 -20.03 -20.18 -12.25
C ASN A 314 -20.46 -21.52 -11.62
N PRO A 315 -21.22 -21.51 -10.51
CA PRO A 315 -21.89 -22.71 -10.04
C PRO A 315 -23.20 -22.85 -10.83
N SER A 316 -23.11 -23.23 -12.10
CA SER A 316 -24.29 -23.63 -12.84
C SER A 316 -24.03 -24.89 -13.65
N ARG A 317 -24.69 -25.96 -13.19
CA ARG A 317 -25.08 -27.19 -13.90
C ARG A 317 -24.20 -28.44 -13.69
N SER A 318 -24.33 -29.01 -12.50
CA SER A 318 -24.62 -30.45 -12.39
C SER A 318 -25.58 -30.69 -11.22
N GLY A 319 -26.76 -31.24 -11.50
CA GLY A 319 -27.80 -31.51 -10.50
C GLY A 319 -29.21 -31.42 -11.08
N SER A 320 -29.78 -32.58 -11.38
CA SER A 320 -31.02 -32.81 -12.13
C SER A 320 -32.33 -32.38 -11.41
N GLN A 321 -33.29 -31.96 -12.23
CA GLN A 321 -34.74 -31.83 -12.07
C GLN A 321 -35.39 -32.28 -10.73
N ASN A 322 -36.15 -31.38 -10.07
CA ASN A 322 -37.62 -31.39 -10.07
C ASN A 322 -38.30 -30.32 -9.18
N LYS A 323 -39.39 -29.75 -9.72
CA LYS A 323 -40.51 -29.00 -9.09
C LYS A 323 -40.20 -27.60 -8.54
N ARG A 324 -41.06 -26.60 -8.65
CA ARG A 324 -42.23 -26.22 -9.47
C ARG A 324 -42.50 -24.78 -9.02
N GLU A 325 -42.72 -23.89 -9.97
CA GLU A 325 -43.49 -22.63 -9.87
C GLU A 325 -43.62 -21.97 -8.49
N ALA A 326 -42.80 -20.94 -8.27
CA ALA A 326 -43.19 -19.80 -7.46
C ALA A 326 -42.70 -18.52 -8.15
N ALA A 327 -43.61 -17.57 -8.25
CA ALA A 327 -43.58 -16.37 -9.06
C ALA A 327 -42.24 -15.61 -9.07
N SER A 328 -41.94 -15.09 -10.26
CA SER A 328 -41.04 -13.99 -10.56
C SER A 328 -41.13 -12.85 -9.53
N GLN A 329 -40.32 -12.91 -8.48
CA GLN A 329 -39.90 -11.73 -7.73
C GLN A 329 -38.66 -11.18 -8.41
N HIS A 330 -38.92 -10.27 -9.34
CA HIS A 330 -37.94 -9.33 -9.86
C HIS A 330 -37.47 -8.45 -8.69
N TYR A 331 -36.43 -8.89 -7.96
CA TYR A 331 -35.68 -8.01 -7.06
C TYR A 331 -34.83 -7.06 -7.91
N ASN A 332 -35.49 -6.12 -8.59
CA ASN A 332 -34.85 -4.91 -9.08
C ASN A 332 -34.69 -3.95 -7.90
N SER A 333 -33.82 -4.27 -6.93
CA SER A 333 -33.22 -3.21 -6.14
C SER A 333 -32.17 -2.57 -7.04
N LYS A 334 -32.58 -1.57 -7.83
CA LYS A 334 -31.63 -0.62 -8.43
C LYS A 334 -31.03 0.17 -7.27
N ASP A 335 -30.11 -0.46 -6.54
CA ASP A 335 -29.30 0.27 -5.57
C ASP A 335 -28.65 1.42 -6.32
N SER A 336 -28.91 2.64 -5.86
CA SER A 336 -28.26 3.82 -6.42
C SER A 336 -26.75 3.61 -6.37
N ASN A 337 -26.02 4.06 -7.39
CA ASN A 337 -24.55 4.03 -7.35
C ASN A 337 -23.99 4.70 -6.07
N THR A 338 -24.75 5.62 -5.47
CA THR A 338 -24.45 6.21 -4.16
C THR A 338 -24.37 5.13 -3.07
N HIS A 339 -25.41 4.30 -2.90
CA HIS A 339 -25.42 3.21 -1.92
C HIS A 339 -24.32 2.19 -2.20
N ARG A 340 -24.08 1.91 -3.48
CA ARG A 340 -23.00 1.00 -3.90
C ARG A 340 -21.63 1.55 -3.51
N LEU A 341 -21.39 2.85 -3.72
CA LEU A 341 -20.13 3.49 -3.32
C LEU A 341 -19.95 3.48 -1.79
N ASP A 342 -21.00 3.79 -1.02
CA ASP A 342 -20.94 3.73 0.45
C ASP A 342 -20.55 2.33 0.94
N LYS A 343 -21.11 1.28 0.31
CA LYS A 343 -20.77 -0.10 0.59
C LYS A 343 -19.31 -0.44 0.21
N ILE A 344 -18.85 0.01 -0.95
CA ILE A 344 -17.45 -0.15 -1.39
C ILE A 344 -16.49 0.55 -0.42
N LEU A 345 -16.84 1.74 0.06
CA LEU A 345 -16.01 2.51 0.98
C LEU A 345 -15.99 1.91 2.38
N SER A 346 -17.06 1.22 2.80
CA SER A 346 -17.16 0.59 4.12
C SER A 346 -16.49 -0.78 4.18
N ASP A 347 -16.59 -1.59 3.13
CA ASP A 347 -15.99 -2.92 3.05
C ASP A 347 -14.53 -2.86 2.56
N PRO A 348 -13.52 -3.24 3.36
CA PRO A 348 -12.13 -3.13 2.95
C PRO A 348 -11.77 -4.04 1.76
N THR A 349 -12.47 -5.15 1.55
CA THR A 349 -12.28 -6.04 0.39
C THR A 349 -12.67 -5.31 -0.89
N LEU A 350 -13.87 -4.72 -0.89
CA LEU A 350 -14.37 -3.97 -2.03
C LEU A 350 -13.51 -2.72 -2.26
N ARG A 351 -13.07 -2.06 -1.19
CA ARG A 351 -12.15 -0.92 -1.27
C ARG A 351 -10.83 -1.29 -1.93
N LEU A 352 -10.24 -2.44 -1.60
CA LEU A 352 -9.01 -2.92 -2.22
C LEU A 352 -9.21 -3.15 -3.72
N LEU A 353 -10.27 -3.85 -4.12
CA LEU A 353 -10.58 -4.12 -5.53
C LEU A 353 -10.87 -2.83 -6.30
N PHE A 354 -11.63 -1.92 -5.68
CA PHE A 354 -11.94 -0.62 -6.26
C PHE A 354 -10.69 0.23 -6.45
N ARG A 355 -9.76 0.23 -5.49
CA ARG A 355 -8.46 0.90 -5.63
C ARG A 355 -7.65 0.34 -6.79
N GLU A 356 -7.57 -0.97 -6.95
CA GLU A 356 -6.88 -1.60 -8.08
C GLU A 356 -7.47 -1.13 -9.42
N ASN A 357 -8.80 -1.10 -9.53
CA ASN A 357 -9.49 -0.63 -10.72
C ASN A 357 -9.27 0.87 -11.00
N LEU A 358 -9.33 1.72 -9.97
CA LEU A 358 -9.04 3.15 -10.12
C LEU A 358 -7.59 3.41 -10.55
N ARG A 359 -6.65 2.58 -10.09
CA ARG A 359 -5.24 2.66 -10.52
C ARG A 359 -5.08 2.29 -11.99
N GLU A 360 -5.76 1.24 -12.46
CA GLU A 360 -5.80 0.90 -13.90
C GLU A 360 -6.43 2.03 -14.74
N MET A 361 -7.38 2.77 -14.17
CA MET A 361 -8.01 3.93 -14.80
C MET A 361 -7.26 5.26 -14.59
N HIS A 362 -6.11 5.25 -13.92
CA HIS A 362 -5.32 6.45 -13.58
C HIS A 362 -6.12 7.53 -12.83
N CYS A 363 -6.97 7.12 -11.88
CA CYS A 363 -7.79 8.03 -11.08
C CYS A 363 -7.88 7.62 -9.58
N GLU A 364 -6.83 6.93 -9.10
CA GLU A 364 -6.68 6.45 -7.71
C GLU A 364 -6.65 7.59 -6.68
N GLU A 365 -6.26 8.79 -7.10
CA GLU A 365 -6.21 9.98 -6.25
C GLU A 365 -7.58 10.34 -5.66
N ASN A 366 -8.68 10.04 -6.36
CA ASN A 366 -10.03 10.31 -5.87
C ASN A 366 -10.35 9.52 -4.60
N LEU A 367 -10.05 8.22 -4.58
CA LEU A 367 -10.25 7.38 -3.41
C LEU A 367 -9.27 7.74 -2.30
N SER A 368 -8.01 8.01 -2.64
CA SER A 368 -6.98 8.41 -1.68
C SER A 368 -7.37 9.70 -0.95
N PHE A 369 -7.81 10.71 -1.69
CA PHE A 369 -8.32 11.96 -1.14
C PHE A 369 -9.52 11.73 -0.24
N TYR A 370 -10.51 10.94 -0.69
CA TYR A 370 -11.73 10.69 0.07
C TYR A 370 -11.43 10.09 1.46
N LEU A 371 -10.56 9.07 1.52
CA LEU A 371 -10.18 8.40 2.76
C LEU A 371 -9.37 9.30 3.70
N GLU A 372 -8.42 10.07 3.14
CA GLU A 372 -7.59 11.00 3.90
C GLU A 372 -8.42 12.16 4.48
N VAL A 373 -9.36 12.70 3.70
CA VAL A 373 -10.25 13.78 4.12
C VAL A 373 -11.32 13.30 5.11
N ASP A 374 -11.81 12.06 5.00
CA ASP A 374 -12.74 11.49 5.98
C ASP A 374 -12.13 11.45 7.39
N GLY A 375 -10.90 10.91 7.50
CA GLY A 375 -10.17 10.88 8.77
C GLY A 375 -9.87 12.30 9.29
N PHE A 376 -9.47 13.21 8.40
CA PHE A 376 -9.26 14.62 8.73
C PHE A 376 -10.52 15.28 9.30
N ILE A 377 -11.67 15.17 8.63
CA ILE A 377 -12.95 15.77 9.06
C ILE A 377 -13.36 15.20 10.43
N ARG A 378 -13.24 13.89 10.64
CA ARG A 378 -13.53 13.26 11.96
C ARG A 378 -12.66 13.86 13.05
N ASN A 379 -11.36 14.00 12.81
CA ASN A 379 -10.42 14.59 13.77
C ASN A 379 -10.70 16.09 14.03
N CYS A 380 -11.03 16.87 13.01
CA CYS A 380 -11.42 18.27 13.14
C CYS A 380 -12.70 18.46 13.96
N LYS A 381 -13.71 17.63 13.72
CA LYS A 381 -14.97 17.67 14.50
C LYS A 381 -14.73 17.33 15.97
N ALA A 382 -13.90 16.32 16.25
CA ALA A 382 -13.53 15.97 17.62
C ALA A 382 -12.75 17.11 18.30
N ALA A 383 -11.74 17.67 17.63
CA ALA A 383 -10.93 18.78 18.17
C ALA A 383 -11.77 20.04 18.42
N THR A 384 -12.69 20.37 17.50
CA THR A 384 -13.59 21.54 17.65
C THR A 384 -14.53 21.38 18.84
N ARG A 385 -15.06 20.17 19.09
CA ARG A 385 -15.88 19.88 20.27
C ARG A 385 -15.08 20.00 21.57
N ASN A 386 -13.85 19.49 21.58
CA ASN A 386 -13.00 19.56 22.77
C ASN A 386 -12.66 21.02 23.11
N LEU A 387 -12.31 21.84 22.12
CA LEU A 387 -12.05 23.28 22.29
C LEU A 387 -13.25 24.07 22.83
N GLN A 388 -14.48 23.58 22.62
CA GLN A 388 -15.69 24.18 23.17
C GLN A 388 -15.95 23.77 24.63
N GLN A 389 -15.40 22.65 25.09
CA GLN A 389 -15.62 22.09 26.42
C GLN A 389 -14.51 22.42 27.41
N SER A 390 -13.24 22.45 26.97
CA SER A 390 -12.10 22.90 27.77
C SER A 390 -11.08 23.64 26.88
N THR A 391 -10.53 24.74 27.38
CA THR A 391 -9.50 25.52 26.67
C THR A 391 -8.11 25.12 27.17
N ASP A 392 -7.78 23.84 27.04
CA ASP A 392 -6.46 23.32 27.44
C ASP A 392 -5.43 23.61 26.35
N GLU A 393 -4.18 23.97 26.71
CA GLU A 393 -3.10 24.24 25.74
C GLU A 393 -2.91 23.09 24.74
N ALA A 394 -2.98 21.84 25.21
CA ALA A 394 -2.89 20.64 24.38
C ALA A 394 -3.99 20.55 23.30
N SER A 395 -5.20 21.03 23.59
CA SER A 395 -6.31 21.05 22.63
C SER A 395 -6.09 22.10 21.52
N SER A 396 -5.47 23.23 21.87
CA SER A 396 -5.06 24.28 20.94
C SER A 396 -3.95 23.80 20.01
N ASP A 397 -2.96 23.10 20.55
CA ASP A 397 -1.86 22.56 19.74
C ASP A 397 -2.35 21.48 18.77
N LYS A 398 -3.23 20.58 19.20
CA LYS A 398 -3.88 19.61 18.30
C LYS A 398 -4.65 20.28 17.15
N ALA A 399 -5.27 21.44 17.40
CA ALA A 399 -5.97 22.18 16.37
C ALA A 399 -5.00 22.86 15.37
N LYS A 400 -3.85 23.38 15.84
CA LYS A 400 -2.79 23.88 14.97
C LYS A 400 -2.21 22.77 14.10
N ASP A 401 -2.00 21.58 14.65
CA ASP A 401 -1.54 20.41 13.90
C ASP A 401 -2.54 20.02 12.80
N LEU A 402 -3.85 20.03 13.10
CA LEU A 402 -4.89 19.79 12.09
C LEU A 402 -4.89 20.88 11.01
N LEU A 403 -4.69 22.15 11.36
CA LEU A 403 -4.55 23.20 10.36
C LEU A 403 -3.32 22.96 9.46
N ALA A 404 -2.18 22.57 10.03
CA ALA A 404 -1.00 22.20 9.24
C ALA A 404 -1.29 21.02 8.29
N LEU A 405 -1.98 19.98 8.77
CA LEU A 405 -2.43 18.85 7.93
C LEU A 405 -3.33 19.30 6.79
N SER A 406 -4.21 20.29 7.01
CA SER A 406 -5.10 20.82 5.97
C SER A 406 -4.32 21.44 4.80
N TYR A 407 -3.21 22.14 5.08
CA TYR A 407 -2.32 22.64 4.03
C TYR A 407 -1.63 21.50 3.27
N GLY A 408 -1.26 20.42 3.96
CA GLY A 408 -0.70 19.22 3.35
C GLY A 408 -1.66 18.60 2.33
N ILE A 409 -2.93 18.38 2.73
CA ILE A 409 -3.97 17.82 1.84
C ILE A 409 -4.25 18.78 0.69
N TYR A 410 -4.38 20.09 0.96
CA TYR A 410 -4.61 21.09 -0.09
C TYR A 410 -3.50 21.06 -1.15
N ASN A 411 -2.23 21.07 -0.75
CA ASN A 411 -1.11 21.05 -1.69
C ASN A 411 -0.99 19.73 -2.47
N ALA A 412 -1.42 18.62 -1.87
CA ALA A 412 -1.36 17.31 -2.50
C ALA A 412 -2.42 17.11 -3.61
N TYR A 413 -3.63 17.66 -3.44
CA TYR A 413 -4.79 17.32 -4.29
C TYR A 413 -5.57 18.50 -4.87
N LEU A 414 -5.53 19.68 -4.23
CA LEU A 414 -6.46 20.79 -4.51
C LEU A 414 -5.77 22.03 -5.06
N ALA A 415 -4.48 22.22 -4.75
CA ALA A 415 -3.69 23.31 -5.29
C ALA A 415 -3.56 23.17 -6.81
N PRO A 416 -3.57 24.27 -7.58
CA PRO A 416 -3.39 24.19 -9.02
C PRO A 416 -2.01 23.63 -9.38
N GLY A 417 -1.96 22.68 -10.31
CA GLY A 417 -0.72 21.97 -10.66
C GLY A 417 -0.22 21.07 -9.53
N SER A 418 -1.11 20.62 -8.65
CA SER A 418 -0.81 19.58 -7.68
C SER A 418 -0.55 18.26 -8.41
N PRO A 419 0.34 17.40 -7.88
CA PRO A 419 0.72 16.19 -8.59
C PRO A 419 -0.40 15.14 -8.65
N ARG A 420 -1.39 15.25 -7.77
CA ARG A 420 -2.59 14.41 -7.71
C ARG A 420 -3.86 15.27 -7.78
N GLU A 421 -3.85 16.24 -8.70
CA GLU A 421 -4.90 17.25 -8.83
C GLU A 421 -6.27 16.64 -9.12
N LEU A 422 -7.24 16.94 -8.26
CA LEU A 422 -8.61 16.42 -8.38
C LEU A 422 -9.44 17.21 -9.38
N ASN A 423 -10.30 16.51 -10.12
CA ASN A 423 -11.23 17.14 -11.04
C ASN A 423 -12.52 17.64 -10.34
N ILE A 424 -12.40 18.67 -9.50
CA ILE A 424 -13.55 19.32 -8.84
C ILE A 424 -13.89 20.69 -9.44
N HIS A 425 -15.13 21.15 -9.23
CA HIS A 425 -15.67 22.40 -9.78
C HIS A 425 -14.83 23.63 -9.40
N HIS A 426 -14.60 24.52 -10.37
CA HIS A 426 -13.71 25.68 -10.24
C HIS A 426 -14.08 26.60 -9.06
N GLN A 427 -15.38 26.82 -8.83
CA GLN A 427 -15.85 27.67 -7.72
C GLN A 427 -15.41 27.14 -6.35
N LEU A 428 -15.48 25.83 -6.13
CA LEU A 428 -15.09 25.20 -4.87
C LEU A 428 -13.57 25.32 -4.64
N ARG A 429 -12.77 25.14 -5.72
CA ARG A 429 -11.33 25.37 -5.66
C ARG A 429 -11.00 26.81 -5.29
N LYS A 430 -11.71 27.78 -5.86
CA LYS A 430 -11.51 29.20 -5.55
C LYS A 430 -11.82 29.50 -4.07
N SER A 431 -12.88 28.91 -3.51
CA SER A 431 -13.21 29.04 -2.09
C SER A 431 -12.13 28.45 -1.19
N LEU A 432 -11.65 27.24 -1.49
CA LEU A 432 -10.54 26.58 -0.77
C LEU A 432 -9.25 27.41 -0.85
N ALA A 433 -8.86 27.83 -2.05
CA ALA A 433 -7.68 28.66 -2.28
C ALA A 433 -7.75 29.98 -1.50
N SER A 434 -8.90 30.66 -1.53
CA SER A 434 -9.12 31.90 -0.76
C SER A 434 -8.99 31.66 0.75
N ARG A 435 -9.54 30.56 1.26
CA ARG A 435 -9.45 30.19 2.68
C ARG A 435 -8.02 29.87 3.10
N MET A 436 -7.24 29.21 2.25
CA MET A 436 -5.83 28.86 2.54
C MET A 436 -4.88 30.06 2.47
N THR A 437 -5.18 31.07 1.65
CA THR A 437 -4.35 32.30 1.55
C THR A 437 -4.72 33.36 2.59
N LYS A 438 -5.91 33.28 3.20
CA LYS A 438 -6.26 34.13 4.34
C LYS A 438 -5.33 33.77 5.49
N VAL A 439 -4.33 34.62 5.74
CA VAL A 439 -3.63 34.69 7.03
C VAL A 439 -4.74 34.73 8.08
N ALA A 440 -4.66 33.87 9.10
CA ALA A 440 -5.60 33.91 10.21
C ALA A 440 -5.64 35.36 10.71
N ALA A 441 -6.71 36.08 10.36
CA ALA A 441 -6.88 37.44 10.81
C ALA A 441 -6.88 37.39 12.34
N GLU A 442 -6.26 38.39 12.96
CA GLU A 442 -6.07 38.46 14.43
C GLU A 442 -7.40 38.32 15.21
N ASP A 443 -8.53 38.52 14.53
CA ASP A 443 -9.89 38.46 15.09
C ASP A 443 -10.53 37.06 15.13
N ASN A 444 -10.06 36.08 14.33
CA ASN A 444 -10.72 34.76 14.24
C ASN A 444 -10.08 33.74 15.20
N THR A 445 -10.91 33.05 15.98
CA THR A 445 -10.43 31.96 16.83
C THR A 445 -9.98 30.77 15.99
N ILE A 446 -8.97 30.02 16.46
CA ILE A 446 -8.48 28.80 15.81
C ILE A 446 -9.62 27.80 15.54
N ALA A 447 -10.61 27.75 16.43
CA ALA A 447 -11.79 26.90 16.30
C ALA A 447 -12.70 27.30 15.11
N GLU A 448 -12.91 28.60 14.89
CA GLU A 448 -13.69 29.10 13.74
C GLU A 448 -12.97 28.83 12.43
N VAL A 449 -11.66 29.07 12.41
CA VAL A 449 -10.78 28.75 11.28
C VAL A 449 -10.90 27.28 10.92
N LEU A 450 -10.77 26.38 11.89
CA LEU A 450 -10.85 24.94 11.68
C LEU A 450 -12.24 24.51 11.20
N ARG A 451 -13.31 25.11 11.71
CA ARG A 451 -14.69 24.81 11.31
C ARG A 451 -14.96 25.18 9.85
N GLU A 452 -14.53 26.37 9.43
CA GLU A 452 -14.65 26.80 8.04
C GLU A 452 -13.85 25.90 7.08
N VAL A 453 -12.61 25.56 7.45
CA VAL A 453 -11.78 24.62 6.67
C VAL A 453 -12.47 23.26 6.58
N THR A 454 -13.00 22.74 7.68
CA THR A 454 -13.73 21.47 7.71
C THR A 454 -14.90 21.47 6.74
N SER A 455 -15.72 22.53 6.74
CA SER A 455 -16.88 22.67 5.84
C SER A 455 -16.48 22.66 4.37
N LEU A 456 -15.37 23.33 3.99
CA LEU A 456 -14.91 23.33 2.59
C LEU A 456 -14.36 21.95 2.17
N PHE A 457 -13.73 21.22 3.08
CA PHE A 457 -13.30 19.84 2.83
C PHE A 457 -14.48 18.87 2.73
N GLU A 458 -15.56 19.08 3.49
CA GLU A 458 -16.81 18.31 3.35
C GLU A 458 -17.45 18.52 1.97
N ASP A 459 -17.48 19.75 1.47
CA ASP A 459 -17.95 20.06 0.12
C ASP A 459 -17.09 19.38 -0.95
N ALA A 460 -15.76 19.41 -0.77
CA ALA A 460 -14.81 18.76 -1.68
C ALA A 460 -14.94 17.24 -1.66
N GLN A 461 -15.07 16.65 -0.48
CA GLN A 461 -15.32 15.22 -0.29
C GLN A 461 -16.63 14.82 -0.99
N SER A 462 -17.69 15.59 -0.81
CA SER A 462 -18.99 15.36 -1.46
C SER A 462 -18.92 15.45 -2.99
N ALA A 463 -18.12 16.39 -3.52
CA ALA A 463 -17.89 16.51 -4.96
C ALA A 463 -17.15 15.29 -5.53
N VAL A 464 -16.08 14.84 -4.86
CA VAL A 464 -15.31 13.66 -5.27
C VAL A 464 -16.13 12.38 -5.13
N PHE A 465 -16.95 12.27 -4.09
CA PHE A 465 -17.88 11.16 -3.92
C PHE A 465 -18.86 11.07 -5.10
N LYS A 466 -19.46 12.20 -5.50
CA LYS A 466 -20.35 12.26 -6.67
C LYS A 466 -19.62 11.90 -7.96
N LEU A 467 -18.39 12.38 -8.14
CA LEU A 467 -17.55 12.05 -9.29
C LEU A 467 -17.31 10.54 -9.40
N MET A 468 -16.84 9.90 -8.31
CA MET A 468 -16.64 8.44 -8.26
C MET A 468 -17.96 7.68 -8.47
N THR A 469 -19.05 8.15 -7.89
CA THR A 469 -20.40 7.57 -8.04
C THR A 469 -20.86 7.56 -9.51
N SER A 470 -20.61 8.66 -10.23
CA SER A 470 -21.07 8.82 -11.62
C SER A 470 -20.19 8.13 -12.64
N ASP A 471 -18.86 8.12 -12.44
CA ASP A 471 -17.91 7.67 -13.46
C ASP A 471 -17.20 6.37 -13.08
N SER A 472 -16.63 6.30 -11.88
CA SER A 472 -15.79 5.18 -11.45
C SER A 472 -16.57 3.92 -11.08
N VAL A 473 -17.69 4.06 -10.35
CA VAL A 473 -18.50 2.92 -9.88
C VAL A 473 -19.09 2.12 -11.05
N PRO A 474 -19.71 2.71 -12.07
CA PRO A 474 -20.20 1.94 -13.22
C PRO A 474 -19.11 1.13 -13.93
N LYS A 475 -17.93 1.74 -14.12
CA LYS A 475 -16.79 1.08 -14.76
C LYS A 475 -16.24 -0.07 -13.91
N PHE A 476 -16.19 0.11 -12.60
CA PHE A 476 -15.81 -0.95 -11.67
C PHE A 476 -16.76 -2.15 -11.72
N LEU A 477 -18.08 -1.90 -11.71
CA LEU A 477 -19.09 -2.96 -11.78
C LEU A 477 -19.07 -3.73 -13.11
N GLN A 478 -18.69 -3.07 -14.20
CA GLN A 478 -18.54 -3.69 -15.52
C GLN A 478 -17.21 -4.43 -15.70
N ASN A 479 -16.26 -4.30 -14.77
CA ASN A 479 -14.95 -4.93 -14.91
C ASN A 479 -15.04 -6.45 -14.67
N PRO A 480 -14.79 -7.30 -15.69
CA PRO A 480 -14.92 -8.75 -15.54
C PRO A 480 -13.92 -9.35 -14.53
N LYS A 481 -12.80 -8.67 -14.26
CA LYS A 481 -11.79 -9.13 -13.28
C LYS A 481 -12.32 -9.21 -11.84
N HIS A 482 -13.34 -8.41 -11.51
CA HIS A 482 -13.87 -8.27 -10.15
C HIS A 482 -15.32 -8.76 -10.01
N ALA A 483 -15.94 -9.20 -11.11
CA ALA A 483 -17.37 -9.50 -11.18
C ALA A 483 -17.84 -10.50 -10.12
N PHE A 484 -17.05 -11.52 -9.81
CA PHE A 484 -17.43 -12.52 -8.80
C PHE A 484 -17.38 -11.97 -7.37
N GLN A 485 -16.33 -11.22 -7.01
CA GLN A 485 -16.24 -10.63 -5.67
C GLN A 485 -17.33 -9.56 -5.47
N ILE A 486 -17.63 -8.80 -6.52
CA ILE A 486 -18.73 -7.84 -6.55
C ILE A 486 -20.08 -8.56 -6.35
N ALA A 487 -20.31 -9.66 -7.07
CA ALA A 487 -21.52 -10.47 -6.92
C ALA A 487 -21.65 -11.10 -5.52
N ASN A 488 -20.56 -11.64 -4.96
CA ASN A 488 -20.56 -12.21 -3.61
C ASN A 488 -20.79 -11.17 -2.52
N ALA A 489 -20.31 -9.95 -2.72
CA ALA A 489 -20.59 -8.85 -1.82
C ALA A 489 -22.03 -8.35 -1.95
N GLY A 490 -22.84 -8.86 -2.88
CA GLY A 490 -24.21 -8.41 -3.11
C GLY A 490 -24.27 -6.98 -3.67
N LEU A 491 -23.32 -6.63 -4.54
CA LEU A 491 -23.39 -5.46 -5.39
C LEU A 491 -23.85 -5.94 -6.78
N HIS A 492 -25.13 -5.76 -7.09
CA HIS A 492 -25.69 -5.99 -8.42
C HIS A 492 -25.89 -4.67 -9.14
#